data_AF-A0A6L2M2W8-F1
#
_entry.id   AF-A0A6L2M2W8-F1
#
_cell.length_a   1.000
_cell.length_b   1.000
_cell.length_c   1.000
_cell.angle_alpha   90.00
_cell.angle_beta   90.00
_cell.angle_gamma   90.00
#
_symmetry.space_group_name_H-M   'P 1'
#
loop_
_entity.id
_entity.type
_entity.pdbx_description
1 polymer ?
#
loop_
_entity_poly.entity_id
_entity_poly.type
_entity_poly.pdbx_seq_one_letter_code
_entity_poly.pdbx_strand_id
1 'polypeptide(L)'
;MQPVIEDHVEETTLDDLLTSGNSIRRRFLEFFKSKGHKILPSSSLVHDDDDADKSVLFTIAGMLPFKPVFLGKVQRRVPRATTSQRCIR
;
A
#
# COMPACT_ATOMS: atom_id res chain seq x y z
N MET A 1 13.85 -45.47 1.11
CA MET A 1 12.57 -44.83 0.76
C MET A 1 12.59 -43.40 1.29
N GLN A 2 12.82 -42.44 0.41
CA GLN A 2 12.54 -41.02 0.68
C GLN A 2 11.25 -40.68 -0.08
N PRO A 3 10.33 -39.89 0.51
CA PRO A 3 9.16 -39.44 -0.22
C PRO A 3 9.61 -38.39 -1.24
N VAL A 4 9.24 -38.60 -2.49
CA VAL A 4 9.30 -37.59 -3.54
C VAL A 4 8.29 -36.53 -3.15
N ILE A 5 8.76 -35.32 -2.82
CA ILE A 5 7.89 -34.15 -2.82
C ILE A 5 7.65 -33.87 -4.29
N GLU A 6 6.54 -34.39 -4.82
CA GLU A 6 6.00 -33.91 -6.08
C GLU A 6 5.56 -32.47 -5.82
N ASP A 7 6.36 -31.53 -6.31
CA ASP A 7 5.93 -30.14 -6.42
C ASP A 7 4.70 -30.12 -7.34
N HIS A 8 3.52 -30.15 -6.72
CA HIS A 8 2.28 -29.76 -7.38
C HIS A 8 2.40 -28.28 -7.73
N VAL A 9 3.00 -28.00 -8.89
CA VAL A 9 2.85 -26.71 -9.56
C VAL A 9 1.40 -26.66 -10.04
N GLU A 10 0.50 -26.18 -9.19
CA GLU A 10 -0.85 -25.82 -9.60
C GLU A 10 -0.75 -24.85 -10.78
N GLU A 11 -1.32 -25.27 -11.92
CA GLU A 11 -1.45 -24.48 -13.13
C GLU A 11 -2.32 -23.25 -12.81
N THR A 12 -1.67 -22.17 -12.37
CA THR A 12 -2.35 -20.94 -11.96
C THR A 12 -3.08 -20.37 -13.16
N THR A 13 -4.41 -20.31 -13.09
CA THR A 13 -5.22 -19.88 -14.23
C THR A 13 -4.98 -18.39 -14.52
N LEU A 14 -5.26 -17.93 -15.75
CA LEU A 14 -5.19 -16.49 -16.07
C LEU A 14 -6.06 -15.64 -15.15
N ASP A 15 -7.18 -16.20 -14.68
CA ASP A 15 -8.09 -15.53 -13.75
C ASP A 15 -7.47 -15.37 -12.36
N ASP A 16 -6.71 -16.36 -11.88
CA ASP A 16 -5.96 -16.27 -10.61
C ASP A 16 -4.86 -15.20 -10.69
N LEU A 17 -4.20 -15.08 -11.84
CA LEU A 17 -3.21 -14.02 -12.08
C LEU A 17 -3.86 -12.63 -12.09
N LEU A 18 -5.08 -12.49 -12.64
CA LEU A 18 -5.82 -11.23 -12.69
C LEU A 18 -6.42 -10.81 -11.34
N THR A 19 -6.77 -11.79 -10.50
CA THR A 19 -7.43 -11.59 -9.21
C THR A 19 -6.47 -11.64 -8.02
N SER A 20 -5.21 -12.05 -8.22
CA SER A 20 -4.20 -12.01 -7.16
C SER A 20 -4.08 -10.62 -6.52
N GLY A 21 -3.87 -10.58 -5.21
CA GLY A 21 -3.73 -9.31 -4.47
C GLY A 21 -2.59 -8.43 -5.00
N ASN A 22 -1.53 -9.04 -5.53
CA ASN A 22 -0.43 -8.33 -6.19
C ASN A 22 -0.88 -7.67 -7.51
N SER A 23 -1.65 -8.38 -8.33
CA SER A 23 -2.20 -7.86 -9.59
C SER A 23 -3.21 -6.73 -9.35
N ILE A 24 -4.16 -6.93 -8.44
CA ILE A 24 -5.14 -5.90 -8.06
C ILE A 24 -4.43 -4.65 -7.53
N ARG A 25 -3.45 -4.82 -6.63
CA ARG A 25 -2.66 -3.70 -6.09
C ARG A 25 -1.95 -2.93 -7.20
N ARG A 26 -1.31 -3.63 -8.15
CA ARG A 26 -0.62 -3.01 -9.28
C ARG A 26 -1.61 -2.24 -10.16
N ARG A 27 -2.75 -2.84 -10.51
CA ARG A 27 -3.78 -2.22 -11.35
C ARG A 27 -4.36 -0.95 -10.71
N PHE A 28 -4.61 -0.97 -9.40
CA PHE A 28 -5.06 0.21 -8.66
C PHE A 28 -4.04 1.37 -8.75
N LEU A 29 -2.77 1.08 -8.47
CA LEU A 29 -1.71 2.10 -8.48
C LEU A 29 -1.49 2.67 -9.89
N GLU A 30 -1.43 1.82 -10.91
CA GLU A 30 -1.23 2.26 -12.30
C GLU A 30 -2.46 3.02 -12.85
N PHE A 31 -3.68 2.65 -12.45
CA PHE A 31 -4.89 3.42 -12.80
C PHE A 31 -4.78 4.88 -12.30
N PHE A 32 -4.50 5.09 -11.01
CA PHE A 32 -4.39 6.44 -10.47
C PHE A 32 -3.18 7.22 -11.00
N LYS A 33 -2.07 6.52 -11.29
CA LYS A 33 -0.93 7.09 -11.99
C LYS A 33 -1.31 7.61 -13.37
N SER A 34 -2.09 6.85 -14.15
CA SER A 34 -2.61 7.30 -15.45
C SER A 34 -3.50 8.56 -15.35
N LYS A 35 -4.09 8.80 -14.17
CA LYS A 35 -4.88 10.01 -13.84
C LYS A 35 -4.03 11.13 -13.22
N GLY A 36 -2.69 11.03 -13.28
CA GLY A 36 -1.76 12.05 -12.81
C GLY A 36 -1.46 12.01 -11.31
N HIS A 37 -1.71 10.89 -10.62
CA HIS A 37 -1.28 10.71 -9.23
C HIS A 37 0.17 10.20 -9.19
N LYS A 38 0.97 10.71 -8.26
CA LYS A 38 2.28 10.13 -7.98
C LYS A 38 2.10 8.88 -7.13
N ILE A 39 2.62 7.73 -7.58
CA ILE A 39 2.74 6.55 -6.71
C ILE A 39 3.79 6.85 -5.65
N LEU A 40 3.40 6.77 -4.38
CA LEU A 40 4.30 6.89 -3.24
C LEU A 40 4.43 5.53 -2.52
N PRO A 41 5.57 5.26 -1.86
CA PRO A 41 5.72 4.05 -1.07
C PRO A 41 4.79 4.06 0.16
N SER A 42 4.46 2.88 0.67
CA SER A 42 3.82 2.74 1.98
C SER A 42 4.71 3.36 3.05
N SER A 43 4.14 4.15 3.95
CA SER A 43 4.82 4.64 5.15
C SER A 43 5.11 3.51 6.13
N SER A 44 5.90 3.83 7.16
CA SER A 44 6.11 2.97 8.33
C SER A 44 4.77 2.61 8.99
N LEU A 45 4.73 1.44 9.65
CA LEU A 45 3.62 1.02 10.50
C LEU A 45 3.64 1.75 11.84
N VAL A 46 4.83 2.09 12.33
CA VAL A 46 5.07 2.79 13.58
C VAL A 46 5.34 4.25 13.26
N HIS A 47 4.73 5.15 14.03
CA HIS A 47 4.95 6.58 13.94
C HIS A 47 6.33 6.93 14.49
N ASP A 48 7.07 7.79 13.79
CA ASP A 48 8.30 8.37 14.31
C ASP A 48 7.97 9.37 15.43
N ASP A 49 8.93 9.66 16.32
CA ASP A 49 8.72 10.50 17.51
C ASP A 49 8.21 11.93 17.19
N ASP A 50 8.49 12.40 15.97
CA ASP A 50 8.09 13.70 15.43
C ASP A 50 6.69 13.72 14.80
N ASP A 51 5.98 12.58 14.76
CA ASP A 51 4.67 12.48 14.13
C ASP A 51 3.59 13.15 15.00
N ALA A 52 2.76 13.97 14.34
CA ALA A 52 1.82 14.87 15.01
C ALA A 52 0.57 14.17 15.57
N ASP A 53 0.38 12.89 15.26
CA ASP A 53 -0.83 12.14 15.59
C ASP A 53 -0.60 11.06 16.65
N LYS A 54 -0.25 11.49 17.87
CA LYS A 54 -0.05 10.62 19.05
C LYS A 54 -1.32 9.91 19.55
N SER A 55 -2.42 10.00 18.80
CA SER A 55 -3.72 9.42 19.14
C SER A 55 -3.82 7.93 18.77
N VAL A 56 -2.93 7.43 17.90
CA VAL A 56 -2.92 6.04 17.44
C VAL A 56 -1.53 5.43 17.55
N LEU A 57 -1.47 4.13 17.89
CA LEU A 57 -0.21 3.40 18.08
C LEU A 57 0.42 2.94 16.76
N PHE A 58 -0.41 2.60 15.77
CA PHE A 58 0.03 2.12 14.47
C PHE A 58 -0.74 2.83 13.35
N THR A 59 -0.18 2.76 12.13
CA THR A 59 -0.89 3.23 10.94
C THR A 59 -2.13 2.37 10.67
N ILE A 60 -3.31 2.92 10.94
CA ILE A 60 -4.63 2.26 10.75
C ILE A 60 -5.26 2.52 9.37
N ALA A 61 -4.70 3.48 8.61
CA ALA A 61 -5.25 3.95 7.34
C ALA A 61 -4.19 4.63 6.46
N GLY A 62 -4.37 4.55 5.14
CA GLY A 62 -3.50 5.18 4.15
C GLY A 62 -3.47 6.71 4.16
N MET A 63 -4.46 7.37 4.76
CA MET A 63 -4.49 8.83 4.87
C MET A 63 -3.61 9.38 6.00
N LEU A 64 -3.22 8.55 6.97
CA LEU A 64 -2.56 8.99 8.20
C LEU A 64 -1.26 9.77 7.96
N PRO A 65 -0.34 9.30 7.09
CA PRO A 65 0.86 10.06 6.77
C PRO A 65 0.60 11.39 6.05
N PHE A 66 -0.59 11.56 5.48
CA PHE A 66 -0.99 12.78 4.76
C PHE A 66 -1.79 13.75 5.64
N LYS A 67 -2.10 13.39 6.90
CA LYS A 67 -2.89 14.24 7.81
C LYS A 67 -2.32 15.66 7.96
N PRO A 68 -1.00 15.88 8.17
CA PRO A 68 -0.45 17.24 8.26
C PRO A 68 -0.62 18.05 6.97
N VAL A 69 -0.60 17.38 5.82
CA VAL A 69 -0.81 18.02 4.50
C VAL A 69 -2.27 18.41 4.33
N PHE A 70 -3.21 17.53 4.68
CA PHE A 70 -4.64 17.84 4.62
C PHE A 70 -5.05 18.95 5.60
N LEU A 71 -4.37 19.05 6.74
CA LEU A 71 -4.55 20.14 7.71
C LEU A 71 -3.83 21.44 7.33
N GLY A 72 -3.10 21.48 6.21
CA GLY A 72 -2.34 22.65 5.78
C GLY A 72 -1.11 22.99 6.64
N LYS A 73 -0.72 22.09 7.57
CA LYS A 73 0.46 22.26 8.43
C LYS A 73 1.77 22.05 7.68
N VAL A 74 1.75 21.19 6.65
CA VAL A 74 2.90 20.89 5.80
C VAL A 74 2.50 21.08 4.34
N GLN A 75 3.36 21.73 3.56
CA GLN A 75 3.13 21.90 2.14
C GLN A 75 3.17 20.55 1.41
N ARG A 76 2.16 20.29 0.58
CA ARG A 76 2.13 19.07 -0.25
C ARG A 76 3.34 19.02 -1.20
N ARG A 77 4.09 17.92 -1.18
CA ARG A 77 5.20 17.68 -2.13
C ARG A 77 4.71 17.37 -3.54
N VAL A 78 3.53 16.75 -3.63
CA VAL A 78 2.89 16.38 -4.90
C VAL A 78 1.42 16.83 -4.87
N PRO A 79 0.83 17.21 -6.00
CA PRO A 79 -0.58 17.64 -6.07
C PRO A 79 -1.55 16.50 -5.83
N ARG A 80 -1.19 15.27 -6.23
CA ARG A 80 -2.01 14.08 -6.13
C ARG A 80 -1.12 12.88 -5.83
N ALA A 81 -1.52 12.03 -4.90
CA ALA A 81 -0.75 10.85 -4.51
C ALA A 81 -1.64 9.60 -4.51
N THR A 82 -1.06 8.44 -4.80
CA THR A 82 -1.70 7.13 -4.62
C THR A 82 -0.71 6.16 -3.96
N THR A 83 -1.22 5.32 -3.07
CA THR A 83 -0.41 4.41 -2.24
C THR A 83 -1.20 3.13 -1.94
N SER A 84 -0.49 2.05 -1.67
CA SER A 84 -1.04 0.86 -1.02
C SER A 84 -0.43 0.74 0.37
N GLN A 85 -1.07 1.36 1.36
CA GLN A 85 -0.54 1.44 2.72
C GLN A 85 -0.75 0.13 3.48
N ARG A 86 0.31 -0.38 4.11
CA ARG A 86 0.20 -1.45 5.12
C ARG A 86 -0.46 -0.87 6.38
N CYS A 87 -1.55 -1.48 6.82
CA CYS A 87 -2.33 -1.01 7.97
C CYS A 87 -2.51 -2.14 8.99
N ILE A 88 -2.55 -1.79 10.28
CA ILE A 88 -2.95 -2.69 11.38
C ILE A 88 -4.12 -2.02 12.10
N ARG A 89 -5.15 -2.78 12.46
CA ARG A 89 -6.29 -2.33 13.27
C ARG A 89 -6.51 -3.29 14.41
#